data_AF-A0A401SYD6-F1
#
_entry.id   AF-A0A401SYD6-F1
#
_cell.length_a   1.000
_cell.length_b   1.000
_cell.length_c   1.000
_cell.angle_alpha   90.00
_cell.angle_beta   90.00
_cell.angle_gamma   90.00
#
_symmetry.space_group_name_H-M   'P 1'
#
loop_
_entity.id
_entity.type
_entity.pdbx_description
1 polymer ?
#
loop_
_entity_poly.entity_id
_entity_poly.type
_entity_poly.pdbx_seq_one_letter_code
_entity_poly.pdbx_strand_id
1 'polypeptide(L)'
;GMESILSADAHKKAHERLHVSITNVKTLKNCLISSFPTREDLITVLLASSFVPFYAGIKAVEYRGEMWIDGGLTNRLPLLSTGQTVTVSPFSGKLDICPQDRSQSNLYVMIAKQEFILSVANFVRLRQALFPPGQATMESLYHKGFSDTLRFLQSKDNFQPLS
;
A
#
# COMPACT_ATOMS: atom_id res chain seq x y z
N GLY A 1 12.24 16.24 4.97
CA GLY A 1 11.47 14.98 5.01
C GLY A 1 10.71 14.83 3.71
N MET A 2 9.38 14.93 3.72
CA MET A 2 8.60 14.97 2.46
C MET A 2 8.65 16.33 1.75
N GLU A 3 8.71 17.43 2.51
CA GLU A 3 8.83 18.80 1.97
C GLU A 3 10.03 19.00 1.02
N SER A 4 11.09 18.22 1.22
CA SER A 4 12.32 18.25 0.42
C SER A 4 12.33 17.26 -0.74
N ILE A 5 11.43 16.27 -0.74
CA ILE A 5 11.33 15.24 -1.78
C ILE A 5 10.24 15.62 -2.81
N LEU A 6 9.12 16.15 -2.33
CA LEU A 6 8.00 16.51 -3.19
C LEU A 6 8.23 17.88 -3.82
N SER A 7 8.01 17.95 -5.13
CA SER A 7 8.03 19.21 -5.86
C SER A 7 6.96 20.19 -5.35
N ALA A 8 7.16 21.49 -5.55
CA ALA A 8 6.22 22.52 -5.11
C ALA A 8 4.80 22.33 -5.68
N ASP A 9 4.69 21.75 -6.87
CA ASP A 9 3.44 21.49 -7.59
C ASP A 9 2.89 20.05 -7.41
N ALA A 10 3.44 19.26 -6.48
CA ALA A 10 3.05 17.85 -6.30
C ALA A 10 1.54 17.66 -6.06
N HIS A 11 0.90 18.55 -5.29
CA HIS A 11 -0.54 18.53 -5.05
C HIS A 11 -1.36 18.68 -6.33
N LYS A 12 -0.92 19.52 -7.27
CA LYS A 12 -1.58 19.71 -8.57
C LYS A 12 -1.45 18.46 -9.45
N LYS A 13 -0.28 17.82 -9.43
CA LYS A 13 -0.03 16.58 -10.18
C LYS A 13 -0.82 15.40 -9.64
N ALA A 14 -1.04 15.36 -8.32
CA ALA A 14 -1.75 14.31 -7.61
C ALA A 14 -3.29 14.49 -7.64
N HIS A 15 -3.78 15.73 -7.79
CA HIS A 15 -5.21 16.05 -7.77
C HIS A 15 -6.01 15.18 -8.74
N GLU A 16 -7.01 14.46 -8.23
CA GLU A 16 -7.87 13.48 -8.92
C GLU A 16 -7.14 12.31 -9.62
N ARG A 17 -5.82 12.20 -9.45
CA ARG A 17 -4.98 11.14 -10.04
C ARG A 17 -4.41 10.18 -8.99
N LEU A 18 -4.20 10.67 -7.78
CA LEU A 18 -3.78 9.90 -6.62
C LEU A 18 -4.97 9.79 -5.67
N HIS A 19 -5.23 8.57 -5.19
CA HIS A 19 -6.27 8.30 -4.19
C HIS A 19 -5.60 7.74 -2.94
N VAL A 20 -5.73 8.44 -1.82
CA VAL A 20 -5.05 8.08 -0.56
C VAL A 20 -6.07 7.64 0.48
N SER A 21 -5.92 6.41 0.97
CA SER A 21 -6.77 5.81 1.99
C SER A 21 -6.33 6.27 3.38
N ILE A 22 -7.25 6.79 4.18
CA ILE A 22 -7.04 7.17 5.59
C ILE A 22 -8.19 6.67 6.45
N THR A 23 -7.92 6.34 7.71
CA THR A 23 -8.93 5.87 8.67
C THR A 23 -9.19 6.95 9.71
N ASN A 24 -10.46 7.34 9.91
CA ASN A 24 -10.84 8.27 10.96
C ASN A 24 -10.78 7.56 12.33
N VAL A 25 -10.07 8.16 13.29
CA VAL A 25 -9.83 7.52 14.61
C VAL A 25 -11.11 7.34 15.42
N LYS A 26 -12.02 8.33 15.40
CA LYS A 26 -13.24 8.31 16.22
C LYS A 26 -14.28 7.33 15.69
N THR A 27 -14.49 7.34 14.38
CA THR A 27 -15.57 6.58 13.73
C THR A 27 -15.12 5.24 13.18
N LEU A 28 -13.80 5.01 13.08
CA LEU A 28 -13.18 3.85 12.43
C LEU A 28 -13.60 3.67 10.96
N LYS A 29 -14.12 4.73 10.34
CA LYS A 29 -14.52 4.73 8.93
C LYS A 29 -13.35 5.12 8.04
N ASN A 30 -13.27 4.46 6.89
CA ASN A 30 -12.33 4.78 5.83
C ASN A 30 -12.77 6.02 5.05
N CYS A 31 -11.80 6.82 4.61
CA CYS A 31 -11.99 7.88 3.64
C CYS A 31 -10.91 7.77 2.55
N LEU A 32 -11.29 8.01 1.30
CA LEU A 32 -10.39 8.03 0.16
C LEU A 32 -10.27 9.48 -0.33
N ILE A 33 -9.09 10.08 -0.17
CA ILE A 33 -8.83 11.48 -0.53
C ILE A 33 -8.15 11.53 -1.90
N SER A 34 -8.75 12.25 -2.85
CA SER A 34 -8.17 12.52 -4.18
C SER A 34 -7.93 14.00 -4.46
N SER A 35 -8.49 14.89 -3.64
CA SER A 35 -8.44 16.34 -3.85
C SER A 35 -7.48 17.00 -2.86
N PHE A 36 -6.42 17.63 -3.41
CA PHE A 36 -5.36 18.30 -2.65
C PHE A 36 -5.28 19.79 -3.03
N PRO A 37 -5.91 20.70 -2.27
CA PRO A 37 -5.87 22.14 -2.56
C PRO A 37 -4.46 22.74 -2.46
N THR A 38 -3.65 22.27 -1.50
CA THR A 38 -2.29 22.76 -1.24
C THR A 38 -1.26 21.63 -1.18
N ARG A 39 0.03 21.96 -1.21
CA ARG A 39 1.12 20.97 -1.03
C ARG A 39 1.07 20.37 0.37
N GLU A 40 0.75 21.21 1.34
CA GLU A 40 0.62 20.89 2.75
C GLU A 40 -0.55 19.93 2.99
N ASP A 41 -1.68 20.09 2.28
CA ASP A 41 -2.79 19.13 2.30
C ASP A 41 -2.33 17.75 1.82
N LEU A 42 -1.64 17.66 0.69
CA LEU A 42 -1.11 16.39 0.17
C LEU A 42 -0.16 15.74 1.19
N ILE A 43 0.78 16.50 1.73
CA ILE A 43 1.76 15.99 2.71
C ILE A 43 1.05 15.50 3.97
N THR A 44 0.08 16.25 4.49
CA THR A 44 -0.69 15.88 5.68
C THR A 44 -1.46 14.59 5.46
N VAL A 45 -2.11 14.44 4.30
CA VAL A 45 -2.85 13.21 3.96
C VAL A 45 -1.91 12.01 3.80
N LEU A 46 -0.74 12.19 3.18
CA LEU A 46 0.28 11.13 3.08
C LEU A 46 0.82 10.72 4.45
N LEU A 47 1.07 11.70 5.34
CA LEU A 47 1.46 11.45 6.72
C LEU A 47 0.39 10.64 7.45
N ALA A 48 -0.88 11.06 7.37
CA ALA A 48 -1.99 10.34 7.97
C ALA A 48 -2.09 8.90 7.45
N SER A 49 -1.97 8.70 6.14
CA SER A 49 -2.06 7.38 5.49
C SER A 49 -0.92 6.45 5.86
N SER A 50 0.25 6.98 6.21
CA SER A 50 1.41 6.19 6.65
C SER A 50 1.52 6.04 8.17
N PHE A 51 0.61 6.64 8.95
CA PHE A 51 0.64 6.59 10.40
C PHE A 51 0.04 5.27 10.91
N VAL A 52 0.87 4.23 11.01
CA VAL A 52 0.50 2.96 11.63
C VAL A 52 0.51 3.13 13.15
N PRO A 53 -0.63 3.01 13.86
CA PRO A 53 -0.70 3.19 15.30
C PRO A 53 0.25 2.25 16.04
N PHE A 54 0.78 2.71 17.18
CA PHE A 54 1.77 2.02 18.02
C PHE A 54 3.15 1.85 17.38
N TYR A 55 3.26 1.82 16.05
CA TYR A 55 4.52 1.80 15.33
C TYR A 55 5.06 3.21 15.09
N ALA A 56 4.25 4.10 14.50
CA ALA A 56 4.61 5.49 14.21
C ALA A 56 4.42 6.44 15.41
N GLY A 57 4.03 5.90 16.57
CA GLY A 57 3.70 6.64 17.78
C GLY A 57 2.22 6.53 18.17
N ILE A 58 1.78 7.40 19.08
CA ILE A 58 0.42 7.41 19.63
C ILE A 58 -0.41 8.58 19.06
N LYS A 59 0.25 9.65 18.62
CA LYS A 59 -0.43 10.86 18.15
C LYS A 59 -0.78 10.76 16.67
N ALA A 60 -2.06 10.47 16.40
CA ALA A 60 -2.63 10.51 15.06
C ALA A 60 -2.43 11.88 14.37
N VAL A 61 -2.64 11.93 13.05
CA VAL A 61 -2.46 13.14 12.25
C VAL A 61 -3.77 13.91 12.20
N GLU A 62 -3.74 15.20 12.54
CA GLU A 62 -4.90 16.07 12.38
C GLU A 62 -5.03 16.51 10.92
N TYR A 63 -6.22 16.33 10.35
CA TYR A 63 -6.56 16.82 9.02
C TYR A 63 -8.03 17.25 9.01
N ARG A 64 -8.25 18.52 8.66
CA ARG A 64 -9.57 19.18 8.60
C ARG A 64 -10.40 19.02 9.89
N GLY A 65 -9.76 19.20 11.04
CA GLY A 65 -10.40 19.16 12.37
C GLY A 65 -10.69 17.75 12.90
N GLU A 66 -10.28 16.70 12.19
CA GLU A 66 -10.43 15.32 12.60
C GLU A 66 -9.08 14.59 12.67
N MET A 67 -9.03 13.50 13.43
CA MET A 67 -7.80 12.70 13.62
C MET A 67 -7.81 11.48 12.72
N TRP A 68 -6.69 11.25 12.04
CA TRP A 68 -6.54 10.23 11.01
C TRP A 68 -5.28 9.39 11.18
N ILE A 69 -5.39 8.14 10.77
CA ILE A 69 -4.33 7.12 10.81
C ILE A 69 -4.33 6.31 9.51
N ASP A 70 -3.42 5.33 9.44
CA ASP A 70 -3.23 4.46 8.28
C ASP A 70 -4.54 3.88 7.74
N GLY A 71 -4.74 4.07 6.44
CA GLY A 71 -5.93 3.62 5.72
C GLY A 71 -5.95 2.11 5.49
N GLY A 72 -4.78 1.48 5.47
CA GLY A 72 -4.63 0.03 5.34
C GLY A 72 -5.26 -0.74 6.50
N LEU A 73 -5.55 -0.11 7.64
CA LEU A 73 -6.33 -0.74 8.72
C LEU A 73 -7.79 -1.02 8.34
N THR A 74 -8.36 -0.25 7.40
CA THR A 74 -9.79 -0.34 7.05
C THR A 74 -10.05 -0.61 5.57
N ASN A 75 -9.17 -0.15 4.68
CA ASN A 75 -9.26 -0.37 3.24
C ASN A 75 -7.87 -0.40 2.57
N ARG A 76 -7.42 -1.60 2.19
CA ARG A 76 -6.16 -1.85 1.47
C ARG A 76 -6.32 -1.91 -0.04
N LEU A 77 -7.54 -2.01 -0.55
CA LEU A 77 -7.83 -2.10 -1.99
C LEU A 77 -8.94 -1.12 -2.37
N PRO A 78 -8.63 0.17 -2.50
CA PRO A 78 -9.54 1.10 -3.15
C PRO A 78 -9.57 0.77 -4.66
N LEU A 79 -10.44 -0.16 -5.05
CA LEU A 79 -10.73 -0.41 -6.46
C LEU A 79 -11.56 0.75 -6.99
N LEU A 80 -11.05 1.43 -8.02
CA LEU A 80 -11.81 2.44 -8.74
C LEU A 80 -12.81 1.73 -9.66
N SER A 81 -14.02 2.30 -9.80
CA SER A 81 -15.11 1.69 -10.56
C SER A 81 -14.91 1.68 -12.08
N THR A 82 -13.84 2.32 -12.57
CA THR A 82 -13.57 2.50 -13.99
C THR A 82 -12.15 2.08 -14.35
N GLY A 83 -12.01 1.46 -15.53
CA GLY A 83 -10.73 1.03 -16.08
C GLY A 83 -10.22 -0.32 -15.57
N GLN A 84 -9.08 -0.75 -16.11
CA GLN A 84 -8.38 -1.94 -15.64
C GLN A 84 -7.49 -1.54 -14.45
N THR A 85 -7.73 -2.14 -13.29
CA THR A 85 -6.90 -1.94 -12.11
C THR A 85 -5.88 -3.07 -12.02
N VAL A 86 -4.59 -2.73 -11.90
CA VAL A 86 -3.53 -3.67 -11.55
C VAL A 86 -3.25 -3.56 -10.06
N THR A 87 -3.34 -4.66 -9.35
CA THR A 87 -3.17 -4.72 -7.89
C THR A 87 -1.78 -5.24 -7.50
N VAL A 88 -1.14 -4.60 -6.53
CA VAL A 88 0.21 -4.96 -6.07
C VAL A 88 0.17 -5.17 -4.57
N SER A 89 0.77 -6.27 -4.08
CA SER A 89 0.91 -6.50 -2.65
C SER A 89 2.20 -7.20 -2.27
N PRO A 90 2.83 -6.81 -1.15
CA PRO A 90 3.96 -7.54 -0.60
C PRO A 90 3.55 -8.87 0.05
N PHE A 91 2.26 -9.22 0.09
CA PHE A 91 1.75 -10.45 0.69
C PHE A 91 1.17 -11.38 -0.35
N SER A 92 1.38 -12.68 -0.18
CA SER A 92 0.80 -13.70 -1.06
C SER A 92 -0.73 -13.72 -0.91
N GLY A 93 -1.44 -13.69 -2.04
CA GLY A 93 -2.89 -13.55 -2.09
C GLY A 93 -3.44 -13.71 -3.50
N LYS A 94 -4.62 -13.15 -3.76
CA LYS A 94 -5.28 -13.18 -5.08
C LYS A 94 -5.08 -11.90 -5.90
N LEU A 95 -3.98 -11.19 -5.67
CA LEU A 95 -3.67 -9.94 -6.37
C LEU A 95 -2.76 -10.19 -7.56
N ASP A 96 -2.81 -9.27 -8.53
CA ASP A 96 -2.14 -9.38 -9.82
C ASP A 96 -0.62 -9.56 -9.68
N ILE A 97 0.00 -8.73 -8.85
CA ILE A 97 1.43 -8.74 -8.56
C ILE A 97 1.60 -8.99 -7.06
N CYS A 98 1.94 -10.23 -6.70
CA CYS A 98 2.25 -10.60 -5.33
C CYS A 98 3.14 -11.85 -5.28
N PRO A 99 3.78 -12.14 -4.12
CA PRO A 99 4.55 -13.36 -3.95
C PRO A 99 3.70 -14.61 -4.16
N GLN A 100 4.24 -15.59 -4.90
CA GLN A 100 3.60 -16.89 -5.10
C GLN A 100 4.23 -17.92 -4.18
N ASP A 101 3.74 -18.00 -2.95
CA ASP A 101 4.17 -19.04 -2.03
C ASP A 101 3.70 -20.42 -2.53
N ARG A 102 4.59 -21.41 -2.51
CA ARG A 102 4.23 -22.82 -2.70
C ARG A 102 3.54 -23.40 -1.46
N SER A 103 2.58 -22.69 -0.89
CA SER A 103 1.81 -23.20 0.25
C SER A 103 0.74 -24.17 -0.24
N GLN A 104 0.63 -25.33 0.41
CA GLN A 104 -0.45 -26.30 0.17
C GLN A 104 -1.79 -25.89 0.82
N SER A 105 -1.83 -24.77 1.55
CA SER A 105 -3.05 -24.26 2.20
C SER A 105 -3.83 -23.33 1.27
N ASN A 106 -5.08 -23.69 0.97
CA ASN A 106 -6.05 -22.86 0.24
C ASN A 106 -6.89 -21.97 1.18
N LEU A 107 -6.38 -21.65 2.38
CA LEU A 107 -7.14 -20.90 3.37
C LEU A 107 -6.84 -19.40 3.24
N TYR A 108 -7.87 -18.64 2.89
CA TYR A 108 -7.81 -17.19 2.71
C TYR A 108 -8.51 -16.48 3.87
N VAL A 109 -7.97 -15.34 4.30
CA VAL A 109 -8.63 -14.41 5.22
C VAL A 109 -8.78 -13.04 4.57
N MET A 110 -9.91 -12.40 4.85
CA MET A 110 -10.17 -11.03 4.42
C MET A 110 -9.82 -10.06 5.55
N ILE A 111 -8.86 -9.17 5.30
CA ILE A 111 -8.46 -8.14 6.26
C ILE A 111 -8.44 -6.79 5.53
N ALA A 112 -9.20 -5.81 6.03
CA ALA A 112 -9.29 -4.48 5.43
C ALA A 112 -9.57 -4.50 3.91
N LYS A 113 -10.52 -5.37 3.49
CA LYS A 113 -10.95 -5.60 2.10
C LYS A 113 -9.92 -6.27 1.16
N GLN A 114 -8.81 -6.78 1.67
CA GLN A 114 -7.85 -7.58 0.90
C GLN A 114 -7.87 -9.05 1.36
N GLU A 115 -7.82 -9.98 0.39
CA GLU A 115 -7.66 -11.41 0.65
C GLU A 115 -6.17 -11.79 0.78
N PHE A 116 -5.83 -12.43 1.89
CA PHE A 116 -4.48 -12.92 2.20
C PHE A 116 -4.49 -14.44 2.36
N ILE A 117 -3.42 -15.10 1.91
CA ILE A 117 -3.18 -16.50 2.25
C ILE A 117 -2.72 -16.56 3.72
N LEU A 118 -3.36 -17.40 4.53
CA LEU A 118 -2.84 -17.74 5.86
C LEU A 118 -1.64 -18.68 5.71
N SER A 119 -0.44 -18.11 5.81
CA SER A 119 0.82 -18.84 5.73
C SER A 119 1.87 -18.25 6.68
N VAL A 120 2.79 -19.10 7.15
CA VAL A 120 3.97 -18.67 7.92
C VAL A 120 4.76 -17.62 7.15
N ALA A 121 4.86 -17.78 5.83
CA ALA A 121 5.53 -16.82 4.97
C ALA A 121 4.87 -15.42 5.02
N ASN A 122 3.54 -15.31 4.97
CA ASN A 122 2.85 -14.03 5.12
C ASN A 122 2.98 -13.43 6.53
N PHE A 123 3.02 -14.25 7.58
CA PHE A 123 3.34 -13.76 8.93
C PHE A 123 4.76 -13.19 9.03
N VAL A 124 5.75 -13.85 8.41
CA VAL A 124 7.12 -13.32 8.32
C VAL A 124 7.14 -11.99 7.57
N ARG A 125 6.43 -11.88 6.44
CA ARG A 125 6.34 -10.63 5.67
C ARG A 125 5.65 -9.52 6.46
N LEU A 126 4.61 -9.82 7.25
CA LEU A 126 3.93 -8.84 8.09
C LEU A 126 4.87 -8.27 9.14
N ARG A 127 5.64 -9.16 9.78
CA ARG A 127 6.68 -8.75 10.72
C ARG A 127 7.75 -7.89 10.04
N GLN A 128 8.20 -8.24 8.84
CA GLN A 128 9.20 -7.47 8.09
C GLN A 128 8.68 -6.12 7.61
N ALA A 129 7.37 -6.00 7.33
CA ALA A 129 6.74 -4.74 6.95
C ALA A 129 6.67 -3.75 8.14
N LEU A 130 6.46 -4.27 9.36
CA LEU A 130 6.48 -3.46 10.58
C LEU A 130 7.90 -3.21 11.08
N PHE A 131 8.79 -4.20 10.96
CA PHE A 131 10.16 -4.13 11.46
C PHE A 131 11.11 -4.41 10.30
N PRO A 132 11.58 -3.37 9.59
CA PRO A 132 12.43 -3.52 8.42
C PRO A 132 13.62 -4.44 8.73
N PRO A 133 13.81 -5.51 7.95
CA PRO A 133 14.93 -6.43 8.15
C PRO A 133 16.25 -5.79 7.72
N GLY A 134 17.37 -6.48 7.95
CA GLY A 134 18.69 -6.03 7.50
C GLY A 134 18.78 -5.85 5.98
N GLN A 135 19.79 -5.09 5.53
CA GLN A 135 19.96 -4.66 4.14
C GLN A 135 19.86 -5.81 3.13
N ALA A 136 20.56 -6.93 3.36
CA ALA A 136 20.52 -8.09 2.45
C ALA A 136 19.10 -8.64 2.25
N THR A 137 18.28 -8.64 3.31
CA THR A 137 16.87 -9.07 3.21
C THR A 137 16.03 -8.03 2.49
N MET A 138 16.29 -6.74 2.71
CA MET A 138 15.62 -5.66 1.98
C MET A 138 15.91 -5.74 0.46
N GLU A 139 17.16 -5.97 0.08
CA GLU A 139 17.56 -6.20 -1.31
C GLU A 139 16.86 -7.44 -1.91
N SER A 140 16.77 -8.54 -1.14
CA SER A 140 16.02 -9.72 -1.56
C SER A 140 14.53 -9.42 -1.77
N LEU A 141 13.89 -8.64 -0.90
CA LEU A 141 12.48 -8.24 -1.05
C LEU A 141 12.29 -7.37 -2.30
N TYR A 142 13.20 -6.44 -2.57
CA TYR A 142 13.20 -5.64 -3.79
C TYR A 142 13.26 -6.50 -5.06
N HIS A 143 14.22 -7.43 -5.14
CA HIS A 143 14.37 -8.33 -6.29
C HIS A 143 13.16 -9.26 -6.48
N LYS A 144 12.53 -9.70 -5.38
CA LYS A 144 11.30 -10.50 -5.42
C LYS A 144 10.15 -9.69 -6.01
N GLY A 145 9.94 -8.45 -5.55
CA GLY A 145 8.92 -7.56 -6.10
C GLY A 145 9.11 -7.32 -7.60
N PHE A 146 10.35 -7.06 -8.03
CA PHE A 146 10.69 -6.94 -9.45
C PHE A 146 10.33 -8.21 -10.24
N SER A 147 10.70 -9.38 -9.72
CA SER A 147 10.44 -10.67 -10.36
C SER A 147 8.94 -10.97 -10.46
N ASP A 148 8.16 -10.63 -9.43
CA ASP A 148 6.71 -10.79 -9.42
C ASP A 148 6.04 -9.86 -10.45
N THR A 149 6.53 -8.62 -10.60
CA THR A 149 6.07 -7.70 -11.66
C THR A 149 6.41 -8.24 -13.05
N LEU A 150 7.64 -8.70 -13.27
CA LEU A 150 8.04 -9.25 -14.57
C LEU A 150 7.17 -10.44 -14.97
N ARG A 151 6.91 -11.35 -14.02
CA ARG A 151 6.04 -12.50 -14.24
C ARG A 151 4.62 -12.08 -14.62
N PHE A 152 4.06 -11.08 -13.94
CA PHE A 152 2.74 -10.55 -14.29
C PHE A 152 2.71 -10.01 -15.72
N LEU A 153 3.69 -9.19 -16.11
CA LEU A 153 3.77 -8.64 -17.47
C LEU A 153 3.90 -9.75 -18.54
N GLN A 154 4.75 -10.75 -18.30
CA GLN A 154 4.89 -11.94 -19.15
C GLN A 154 3.62 -12.81 -19.23
N SER A 155 2.74 -12.74 -18.23
CA SER A 155 1.46 -13.46 -18.25
C SER A 155 0.37 -12.72 -19.02
N LYS A 156 0.50 -11.39 -19.15
CA LYS A 156 -0.46 -10.53 -19.85
C LYS A 156 -0.11 -10.37 -21.33
N ASP A 157 1.17 -10.44 -21.64
CA ASP A 157 1.71 -10.31 -22.98
C ASP A 157 2.62 -11.50 -23.31
N ASN A 158 2.66 -11.94 -24.57
CA ASN A 158 3.80 -12.68 -25.12
C ASN A 158 5.06 -11.78 -25.17
N PHE A 159 5.45 -11.16 -24.05
CA PHE A 159 6.58 -10.26 -23.94
C PHE A 159 7.86 -11.11 -23.96
N GLN A 160 8.51 -11.20 -25.12
CA GLN A 160 9.90 -11.62 -25.20
C GLN A 160 10.77 -10.44 -24.70
N PRO A 161 11.59 -10.63 -23.64
CA PRO A 161 12.54 -9.60 -23.26
C PRO A 161 13.52 -9.39 -24.41
N LEU A 162 13.73 -8.14 -24.82
CA LEU A 162 14.73 -7.79 -25.81
C LEU A 162 16.11 -8.26 -25.32
N SER A 163 16.70 -9.18 -26.08
CA SER A 163 18.07 -9.69 -25.95
C SER A 163 19.10 -8.61 -26.24
#